data_AF-A0A7C1JZ69-F1
#
_entry.id   AF-A0A7C1JZ69-F1
#
_cell.length_a   1.000
_cell.length_b   1.000
_cell.length_c   1.000
_cell.angle_alpha   90.00
_cell.angle_beta   90.00
_cell.angle_gamma   90.00
#
_symmetry.space_group_name_H-M   'P 1'
#
loop_
_entity.id
_entity.type
_entity.pdbx_description
1 polymer ?
#
loop_
_entity_poly.entity_id
_entity_poly.type
_entity_poly.pdbx_seq_one_letter_code
_entity_poly.pdbx_strand_id
1 'polypeptide(L)'
;MNHSNQSEDRSGGAANSITLSEFQDLIRRMYLPKDIARGVDGTFMWLMEEIGELAGALRNGSQQQRAAEFADVLAWLATIANVVGVDLTEAVMAKYGSGCPGCGRFVCVCPDAGKP
;
A
#
# COMPACT_ATOMS: atom_id res chain seq x y z
N MET A 1 -18.74 -0.59 50.63
CA MET A 1 -19.36 -1.59 49.74
C MET A 1 -20.21 -0.86 48.71
N ASN A 2 -20.09 -1.31 47.47
CA ASN A 2 -20.80 -0.92 46.24
C ASN A 2 -20.44 0.39 45.56
N HIS A 3 -19.45 0.22 44.67
CA HIS A 3 -19.42 0.70 43.29
C HIS A 3 -20.76 0.62 42.55
N SER A 4 -20.80 1.38 41.45
CA SER A 4 -21.65 1.32 40.24
C SER A 4 -22.53 2.58 40.13
N ASN A 5 -22.55 3.35 39.05
CA ASN A 5 -22.15 3.02 37.69
C ASN A 5 -21.85 4.33 36.94
N GLN A 6 -20.64 4.44 36.37
CA GLN A 6 -20.35 5.40 35.31
C GLN A 6 -20.99 4.85 34.03
N SER A 7 -21.98 5.54 33.48
CA SER A 7 -22.33 5.39 32.08
C SER A 7 -21.38 6.27 31.26
N GLU A 8 -20.18 5.75 31.01
CA GLU A 8 -19.30 6.27 29.98
C GLU A 8 -19.88 5.88 28.62
N ASP A 9 -20.47 6.86 27.95
CA ASP A 9 -20.74 6.82 26.52
C ASP A 9 -19.41 6.69 25.77
N ARG A 10 -19.04 5.45 25.44
CA ARG A 10 -17.95 5.16 24.50
C ARG A 10 -18.51 5.24 23.09
N SER A 11 -18.75 6.46 22.61
CA SER A 11 -18.71 6.75 21.18
C SER A 11 -17.28 6.50 20.69
N GLY A 12 -17.01 5.24 20.33
CA GLY A 12 -15.75 4.81 19.77
C GLY A 12 -15.49 5.53 18.45
N GLY A 13 -14.52 6.44 18.45
CA GLY A 13 -13.98 6.99 17.22
C GLY A 13 -13.48 5.84 16.35
N ALA A 14 -14.11 5.65 15.19
CA ALA A 14 -13.61 4.73 14.19
C ALA A 14 -12.16 5.10 13.91
N ALA A 15 -11.24 4.15 14.07
CA ALA A 15 -9.86 4.34 13.63
C ALA A 15 -9.91 4.73 12.14
N ASN A 16 -9.21 5.81 11.76
CA ASN A 16 -9.06 6.21 10.36
C ASN A 16 -8.29 5.11 9.60
N SER A 17 -9.01 4.12 9.06
CA SER A 17 -8.47 3.11 8.16
C SER A 17 -8.64 3.57 6.73
N ILE A 18 -7.66 3.28 5.87
CA ILE A 18 -7.74 3.48 4.43
C ILE A 18 -7.63 2.13 3.73
N THR A 19 -8.51 1.87 2.78
CA THR A 19 -8.45 0.70 1.90
C THR A 19 -7.50 0.95 0.71
N LEU A 20 -7.08 -0.11 0.02
CA LEU A 20 -6.21 0.01 -1.16
C LEU A 20 -6.87 0.82 -2.29
N SER A 21 -8.19 0.62 -2.49
CA SER A 21 -8.97 1.37 -3.47
C SER A 21 -9.05 2.86 -3.11
N GLU A 22 -9.36 3.18 -1.85
CA GLU A 22 -9.39 4.57 -1.37
C GLU A 22 -8.02 5.26 -1.49
N PHE A 23 -6.93 4.54 -1.19
CA PHE A 23 -5.58 5.06 -1.35
C PHE A 23 -5.24 5.32 -2.82
N GLN A 24 -5.52 4.37 -3.72
CA GLN A 24 -5.27 4.57 -5.15
C GLN A 24 -6.08 5.75 -5.71
N ASP A 25 -7.34 5.90 -5.29
CA ASP A 25 -8.20 7.03 -5.67
C ASP A 25 -7.72 8.36 -5.09
N LEU A 26 -7.23 8.37 -3.85
CA LEU A 26 -6.64 9.55 -3.24
C LEU A 26 -5.45 10.06 -4.06
N ILE A 27 -4.51 9.18 -4.41
CA ILE A 27 -3.36 9.50 -5.27
C ILE A 27 -3.83 9.99 -6.64
N ARG A 28 -4.81 9.31 -7.25
CA ARG A 28 -5.39 9.70 -8.54
C ARG A 28 -5.93 11.12 -8.52
N ARG A 29 -6.71 11.47 -7.48
CA ARG A 29 -7.32 12.81 -7.34
C ARG A 29 -6.28 13.92 -7.17
N MET A 30 -5.18 13.63 -6.48
CA MET A 30 -4.14 14.63 -6.24
C MET A 30 -3.27 14.89 -7.47
N TYR A 31 -2.94 13.85 -8.26
CA TYR A 31 -1.79 13.92 -9.16
C TYR A 31 -2.04 13.45 -10.61
N LEU A 32 -3.15 12.79 -10.92
CA LEU A 32 -3.32 12.15 -12.23
C LEU A 32 -3.03 13.05 -13.46
N PRO A 33 -3.49 14.32 -13.54
CA PRO A 33 -3.22 15.14 -14.72
C PRO A 33 -1.73 15.37 -15.01
N LYS A 34 -0.93 15.62 -13.95
CA LYS A 34 0.53 15.81 -14.10
C LYS A 34 1.25 14.48 -14.35
N ASP A 35 0.73 13.39 -13.80
CA ASP A 35 1.33 12.06 -13.96
C ASP A 35 1.15 11.53 -15.38
N ILE A 36 -0.04 11.72 -15.96
CA ILE A 36 -0.29 11.43 -17.38
C ILE A 36 0.65 12.25 -18.27
N ALA A 37 0.82 13.55 -17.98
CA ALA A 37 1.71 14.42 -18.74
C ALA A 37 3.19 13.98 -18.65
N ARG A 38 3.62 13.45 -17.50
CA ARG A 38 4.96 12.90 -17.29
C ARG A 38 5.17 11.53 -17.97
N GLY A 39 4.09 10.79 -18.20
CA GLY A 39 4.10 9.50 -18.89
C GLY A 39 4.67 8.36 -18.04
N VAL A 40 4.63 7.16 -18.61
CA VAL A 40 5.04 5.91 -17.93
C VAL A 40 6.52 5.92 -17.58
N ASP A 41 7.40 6.27 -18.52
CA ASP A 41 8.86 6.23 -18.31
C ASP A 41 9.28 7.18 -17.18
N GLY A 42 8.82 8.43 -17.22
CA GLY A 42 9.09 9.40 -16.16
C GLY A 42 8.50 8.97 -14.82
N THR A 43 7.34 8.32 -14.81
CA THR A 43 6.73 7.81 -13.59
C THR A 43 7.47 6.62 -13.00
N PHE A 44 7.94 5.71 -13.85
CA PHE A 44 8.76 4.59 -13.44
C PHE A 44 10.08 5.05 -12.83
N MET A 45 10.71 6.09 -13.38
CA MET A 45 11.93 6.65 -12.80
C MET A 45 11.73 7.19 -11.38
N TRP A 46 10.63 7.90 -11.13
CA TRP A 46 10.28 8.33 -9.76
C TRP A 46 10.04 7.14 -8.84
N LEU A 47 9.29 6.13 -9.26
CA LEU A 47 9.11 4.91 -8.45
C LEU A 47 10.46 4.25 -8.08
N MET A 48 11.41 4.22 -9.02
CA MET A 48 12.74 3.67 -8.76
C MET A 48 13.58 4.53 -7.80
N GLU A 49 13.40 5.85 -7.83
CA GLU A 49 14.01 6.78 -6.88
C GLU A 49 13.57 6.45 -5.44
N GLU A 50 12.27 6.32 -5.20
CA GLU A 50 11.70 5.97 -3.89
C GLU A 50 12.12 4.60 -3.39
N ILE A 51 12.27 3.62 -4.30
CA ILE A 51 12.84 2.31 -3.95
C ILE A 51 14.29 2.46 -3.48
N GLY A 52 15.05 3.39 -4.08
CA GLY A 52 16.40 3.74 -3.65
C GLY A 52 16.42 4.41 -2.27
N GLU A 53 15.51 5.35 -2.02
CA GLU A 53 15.37 6.02 -0.72
C GLU A 53 14.98 5.03 0.38
N LEU A 54 14.01 4.15 0.10
CA LEU A 54 13.64 3.03 0.96
C LEU A 54 14.84 2.13 1.28
N ALA A 55 15.65 1.78 0.27
CA ALA A 55 16.85 0.98 0.50
C ALA A 55 17.87 1.69 1.42
N GLY A 56 17.99 3.02 1.30
CA GLY A 56 18.76 3.86 2.21
C GLY A 56 18.23 3.84 3.65
N ALA A 57 16.92 4.06 3.81
CA ALA A 57 16.25 4.08 5.11
C ALA A 57 16.27 2.72 5.82
N LEU A 58 16.19 1.61 5.08
CA LEU A 58 16.34 0.26 5.64
C LEU A 58 17.75 0.01 6.19
N ARG A 59 18.77 0.54 5.52
CA ARG A 59 20.17 0.35 5.94
C ARG A 59 20.51 1.15 7.20
N ASN A 60 20.18 2.44 7.21
CA ASN A 60 20.67 3.37 8.24
C ASN A 60 19.59 4.33 8.79
N GLY A 61 18.36 4.27 8.29
CA GLY A 61 17.29 5.16 8.69
C GLY A 61 16.64 4.79 10.01
N SER A 62 16.07 5.80 10.66
CA SER A 62 15.15 5.64 11.79
C SER A 62 13.87 4.90 11.38
N GLN A 63 13.12 4.41 12.36
CA GLN A 63 11.83 3.76 12.08
C GLN A 63 10.84 4.71 11.39
N GLN A 64 10.91 6.01 11.72
CA GLN A 64 10.10 7.06 11.11
C GLN A 64 10.44 7.25 9.63
N GLN A 65 11.74 7.29 9.30
CA GLN A 65 12.18 7.37 7.91
C GLN A 65 11.72 6.15 7.12
N ARG A 66 11.92 4.94 7.64
CA ARG A 66 11.43 3.71 6.99
C ARG A 66 9.93 3.77 6.70
N ALA A 67 9.14 4.22 7.68
CA ALA A 67 7.70 4.35 7.51
C ALA A 67 7.31 5.35 6.40
N ALA A 68 8.04 6.46 6.29
CA ALA A 68 7.86 7.44 5.20
C ALA A 68 8.18 6.80 3.85
N GLU A 69 9.37 6.22 3.69
CA GLU A 69 9.77 5.64 2.39
C GLU A 69 8.87 4.48 1.94
N PHE A 70 8.35 3.67 2.88
CA PHE A 70 7.35 2.65 2.54
C PHE A 70 6.05 3.27 2.02
N ALA A 71 5.63 4.40 2.59
CA ALA A 71 4.45 5.12 2.12
C ALA A 71 4.68 5.73 0.74
N ASP A 72 5.86 6.30 0.49
CA ASP A 72 6.21 6.91 -0.79
C ASP A 72 6.31 5.86 -1.91
N VAL A 73 6.94 4.70 -1.67
CA VAL A 73 6.93 3.57 -2.62
C VAL A 73 5.50 3.13 -2.95
N LEU A 74 4.61 3.03 -1.96
CA LEU A 74 3.19 2.71 -2.21
C LEU A 74 2.50 3.79 -3.03
N ALA A 75 2.73 5.07 -2.73
CA ALA A 75 2.15 6.20 -3.43
C ALA A 75 2.57 6.19 -4.91
N TRP A 76 3.86 6.00 -5.19
CA TRP A 76 4.36 5.97 -6.57
C TRP A 76 3.97 4.70 -7.34
N LEU A 77 3.79 3.57 -6.66
CA LEU A 77 3.18 2.38 -7.27
C LEU A 77 1.73 2.64 -7.67
N ALA A 78 0.94 3.30 -6.82
CA ALA A 78 -0.41 3.72 -7.15
C ALA A 78 -0.44 4.75 -8.27
N THR A 79 0.52 5.68 -8.30
CA THR A 79 0.67 6.67 -9.36
C THR A 79 0.89 6.01 -10.72
N ILE A 80 1.85 5.09 -10.85
CA ILE A 80 2.08 4.43 -12.15
C ILE A 80 0.90 3.54 -12.55
N ALA A 81 0.26 2.84 -11.61
CA ALA A 81 -0.94 2.05 -11.87
C ALA A 81 -2.08 2.93 -12.42
N ASN A 82 -2.27 4.12 -11.86
CA ASN A 82 -3.23 5.10 -12.37
C ASN A 82 -2.89 5.58 -13.79
N VAL A 83 -1.61 5.82 -14.09
CA VAL A 83 -1.16 6.23 -15.44
C VAL A 83 -1.44 5.14 -16.49
N VAL A 84 -1.26 3.86 -16.15
CA VAL A 84 -1.47 2.74 -17.08
C VAL A 84 -2.88 2.14 -17.03
N GLY A 85 -3.76 2.66 -16.18
CA GLY A 85 -5.15 2.19 -16.06
C GLY A 85 -5.31 0.84 -15.36
N VAL A 86 -4.42 0.48 -14.44
CA VAL A 86 -4.52 -0.74 -13.63
C VAL A 86 -5.25 -0.46 -12.32
N ASP A 87 -6.31 -1.21 -12.03
CA ASP A 87 -6.93 -1.26 -10.70
C ASP A 87 -6.12 -2.18 -9.79
N LEU A 88 -5.50 -1.62 -8.74
CA LEU A 88 -4.66 -2.39 -7.83
C LEU A 88 -5.47 -3.34 -6.95
N THR A 89 -6.69 -2.96 -6.56
CA THR A 89 -7.54 -3.80 -5.71
C THR A 89 -7.98 -5.03 -6.48
N GLU A 90 -8.45 -4.85 -7.71
CA GLU A 90 -8.80 -5.95 -8.62
C GLU A 90 -7.58 -6.86 -8.89
N ALA A 91 -6.43 -6.28 -9.22
CA ALA A 91 -5.21 -7.04 -9.51
C ALA A 91 -4.73 -7.86 -8.29
N VAL A 92 -4.77 -7.29 -7.09
CA VAL A 92 -4.41 -7.99 -5.85
C VAL A 92 -5.42 -9.08 -5.53
N MET A 93 -6.72 -8.82 -5.65
CA MET A 93 -7.76 -9.82 -5.39
C MET A 93 -7.69 -10.98 -6.37
N ALA A 94 -7.50 -10.71 -7.66
CA ALA A 94 -7.37 -11.74 -8.70
C ALA A 94 -6.14 -12.64 -8.45
N LYS A 95 -5.04 -12.08 -7.94
CA LYS A 95 -3.79 -12.82 -7.75
C LYS A 95 -3.69 -13.50 -6.39
N TYR A 96 -4.10 -12.83 -5.31
CA TYR A 96 -3.85 -13.27 -3.93
C TYR A 96 -5.12 -13.41 -3.08
N GLY A 97 -6.29 -13.02 -3.59
CA GLY A 97 -7.54 -12.99 -2.81
C GLY A 97 -8.07 -14.36 -2.39
N SER A 98 -7.64 -15.43 -3.04
CA SER A 98 -8.04 -16.82 -2.73
C SER A 98 -6.92 -17.68 -2.14
N GLY A 99 -5.80 -17.08 -1.74
CA GLY A 99 -4.61 -17.77 -1.22
C GLY A 99 -3.41 -17.70 -2.16
N CYS A 100 -2.37 -18.49 -1.86
CA CYS A 100 -1.13 -18.55 -2.62
C CYS A 100 -1.38 -18.90 -4.09
N PRO A 101 -0.86 -18.12 -5.07
CA PRO A 101 -1.04 -18.40 -6.49
C PRO A 101 -0.55 -19.78 -6.94
N GLY A 102 0.53 -20.29 -6.34
CA GLY A 102 1.13 -21.58 -6.73
C GLY A 102 0.46 -22.78 -6.10
N CYS A 103 0.21 -22.77 -4.78
CA CYS A 103 -0.32 -23.95 -4.08
C CYS A 103 -1.81 -23.84 -3.68
N GLY A 104 -2.47 -22.70 -3.93
CA GLY A 104 -3.90 -22.48 -3.65
C GLY A 104 -4.27 -22.45 -2.16
N ARG A 105 -3.28 -22.47 -1.25
CA ARG A 105 -3.52 -22.43 0.20
C ARG A 105 -3.40 -21.00 0.72
N PHE A 106 -4.24 -20.63 1.69
CA PHE A 106 -4.12 -19.36 2.40
C PHE A 106 -2.76 -19.19 3.10
N VAL A 107 -2.23 -20.26 3.68
CA VAL A 107 -0.86 -20.33 4.17
C VAL A 107 -0.04 -21.11 3.15
N CYS A 108 0.90 -20.43 2.49
CA CYS A 108 1.75 -20.99 1.45
C CYS A 108 2.56 -22.19 1.97
N VAL A 109 2.66 -23.25 1.15
CA VAL A 109 3.55 -24.42 1.38
C VAL A 109 4.42 -24.72 0.16
N CYS A 110 4.56 -23.76 -0.76
CA CYS A 110 5.46 -23.89 -1.90
C CYS A 110 6.91 -24.04 -1.40
N PRO A 111 7.78 -24.77 -2.12
CA PRO A 111 9.21 -24.79 -1.83
C PRO A 111 9.83 -23.40 -1.93
N ASP A 112 10.81 -23.09 -1.07
CA ASP A 112 11.48 -21.77 -1.01
C ASP A 112 12.23 -21.39 -2.30
N ALA A 113 12.46 -22.36 -3.20
CA ALA A 113 13.23 -22.18 -4.43
C ALA A 113 12.43 -21.50 -5.57
N GLY A 114 11.16 -21.17 -5.39
CA GLY A 114 10.30 -20.57 -6.40
C GLY A 114 9.63 -19.27 -5.96
N LYS A 115 9.18 -18.46 -6.92
CA LYS A 115 8.12 -17.47 -6.64
C LYS A 115 6.89 -18.25 -6.13
N PRO A 116 6.12 -17.71 -5.17
CA PRO A 116 4.80 -18.26 -4.83
C PRO A 116 3.94 -18.43 -6.08
#